data_AF-A0A538KG18-F1
#
_entry.id   AF-A0A538KG18-F1
#
_cell.length_a   1.000
_cell.length_b   1.000
_cell.length_c   1.000
_cell.angle_alpha   90.00
_cell.angle_beta   90.00
_cell.angle_gamma   90.00
#
_symmetry.space_group_name_H-M   'P 1'
#
loop_
_entity.id
_entity.type
_entity.pdbx_description
1 polymer ?
#
loop_
_entity_poly.entity_id
_entity_poly.type
_entity_poly.pdbx_seq_one_letter_code
_entity_poly.pdbx_strand_id
1 'polypeptide(L)' 'MSQELGLRERKKQRTRELIEATARQLFIERGFEAVPVAEIARAAEVSEATVFNYFPTKEDL' A
#
# COMPACT_ATOMS: atom_id res chain seq x y z
N MET A 1 5.24 -3.54 -29.51
CA MET A 1 4.05 -3.14 -28.75
C MET A 1 4.49 -2.85 -27.32
N SER A 2 5.18 -1.73 -27.11
CA SER A 2 5.67 -1.36 -25.79
C SER A 2 4.67 -0.37 -25.21
N GLN A 3 3.70 -0.88 -24.47
CA GLN A 3 2.88 -0.04 -23.61
C GLN A 3 3.79 0.43 -22.47
N GLU A 4 4.62 1.43 -22.75
CA GLU A 4 5.23 2.22 -21.70
C GLU A 4 4.09 2.88 -20.94
N LEU A 5 3.67 2.24 -19.85
CA LEU A 5 2.88 2.86 -18.79
C LEU A 5 3.47 4.25 -18.58
N GLY A 6 2.70 5.28 -18.90
CA GLY A 6 3.17 6.67 -18.81
C GLY A 6 3.72 6.92 -17.41
N LEU A 7 4.63 7.88 -17.26
CA LEU A 7 5.29 8.19 -15.98
C LEU A 7 4.32 8.31 -14.78
N ARG A 8 3.06 8.70 -15.04
CA ARG A 8 1.96 8.70 -14.06
C ARG A 8 1.58 7.31 -13.58
N GLU A 9 1.36 6.36 -14.48
CA GLU A 9 0.97 4.98 -14.15
C GLU A 9 2.09 4.25 -13.39
N ARG A 10 3.35 4.48 -13.78
CA ARG A 10 4.52 3.93 -13.04
C ARG A 10 4.61 4.45 -11.61
N LYS A 11 4.36 5.75 -11.39
CA LYS A 11 4.31 6.33 -10.04
C LYS A 11 3.16 5.72 -9.23
N LYS A 12 2.00 5.53 -9.85
CA LYS A 12 0.81 4.95 -9.22
C LYS A 12 1.05 3.50 -8.75
N GLN A 13 1.64 2.67 -9.62
CA GLN A 13 2.05 1.30 -9.28
C GLN A 13 3.07 1.26 -8.15
N ARG A 14 4.09 2.13 -8.19
CA ARG A 14 5.12 2.16 -7.16
C ARG A 14 4.56 2.50 -5.78
N THR A 15 3.60 3.42 -5.69
CA THR A 15 2.92 3.73 -4.43
C THR A 15 2.12 2.53 -3.92
N ARG A 16 1.39 1.83 -4.81
CA ARG A 16 0.66 0.63 -4.43
C ARG A 16 1.59 -0.47 -3.91
N GLU A 17 2.67 -0.76 -4.63
CA GLU A 17 3.68 -1.76 -4.24
C GLU A 17 4.32 -1.43 -2.89
N LEU A 18 4.61 -0.14 -2.64
CA LEU A 18 5.16 0.32 -1.36
C LEU A 18 4.20 0.02 -0.21
N ILE A 19 2.91 0.36 -0.38
CA ILE A 19 1.88 0.12 0.65
C ILE A 19 1.76 -1.38 0.92
N GLU A 20 1.70 -2.21 -0.13
CA GLU A 20 1.54 -3.67 -0.02
C GLU A 20 2.75 -4.34 0.63
N ALA A 21 3.96 -3.91 0.28
CA ALA A 21 5.19 -4.42 0.88
C ALA A 21 5.28 -4.09 2.38
N THR A 22 4.96 -2.84 2.74
CA THR A 22 4.93 -2.39 4.15
C THR A 22 3.84 -3.11 4.94
N ALA A 23 2.65 -3.26 4.37
CA ALA A 23 1.55 -3.99 5.00
C ALA A 23 1.94 -5.45 5.28
N ARG A 24 2.46 -6.16 4.28
CA ARG A 24 2.94 -7.55 4.44
C ARG A 24 3.97 -7.68 5.54
N GLN A 25 4.96 -6.79 5.56
CA GLN A 25 6.02 -6.85 6.56
C GLN A 25 5.45 -6.69 7.98
N LEU A 26 4.59 -5.68 8.19
CA LEU A 26 3.96 -5.46 9.48
C LEU A 26 3.03 -6.62 9.87
N PHE A 27 2.28 -7.18 8.93
CA PHE A 27 1.42 -8.33 9.17
C PHE A 27 2.19 -9.58 9.57
N ILE A 28 3.37 -9.81 8.99
CA ILE A 28 4.24 -10.93 9.37
C ILE A 28 4.84 -10.71 10.76
N GLU A 29 5.28 -9.49 11.07
CA GLU A 29 5.95 -9.18 12.33
C GLU A 29 5.00 -9.14 13.54
N ARG A 30 3.79 -8.61 13.36
CA ARG A 30 2.85 -8.32 14.47
C ARG A 30 1.52 -9.04 14.36
N GLY A 31 1.22 -9.64 13.21
CA GLY A 31 -0.08 -10.25 12.93
C GLY A 31 -1.05 -9.26 12.26
N PHE A 32 -1.89 -9.79 11.38
CA PHE A 32 -2.87 -9.01 10.62
C PHE A 32 -3.76 -8.16 11.54
N GLU A 33 -4.40 -8.75 12.54
CA GLU A 33 -5.35 -8.04 13.41
C GLU A 33 -4.71 -6.89 14.20
N ALA A 34 -3.46 -7.06 14.64
CA ALA A 34 -2.75 -6.08 15.47
C ALA A 34 -2.27 -4.84 14.71
N VAL A 35 -2.22 -4.88 13.38
CA VAL A 35 -1.69 -3.78 12.55
C VAL A 35 -2.84 -2.94 11.98
N PRO A 36 -3.05 -1.70 12.45
CA PRO A 36 -4.06 -0.81 11.87
C PRO A 36 -3.57 -0.22 10.53
N VAL A 37 -4.52 0.09 9.63
CA VAL A 37 -4.24 0.76 8.34
C VAL A 37 -3.48 2.08 8.54
N ALA A 38 -3.77 2.80 9.63
CA ALA A 38 -3.04 4.02 10.02
C ALA A 38 -1.53 3.79 10.21
N GLU A 39 -1.14 2.65 10.79
CA GLU A 39 0.28 2.33 11.00
C GLU A 39 0.97 1.98 9.68
N ILE A 40 0.29 1.25 8.79
CA ILE A 40 0.76 0.94 7.44
C ILE A 40 0.94 2.23 6.63
N ALA A 41 -0.04 3.13 6.69
CA ALA A 41 0.01 4.42 5.99
C ALA A 41 1.21 5.25 6.46
N ARG A 42 1.42 5.34 7.78
CA ARG A 42 2.57 6.03 8.37
C ARG A 42 3.90 5.39 7.95
N ALA A 43 4.00 4.07 7.98
CA ALA A 43 5.21 3.35 7.61
C ALA A 43 5.50 3.42 6.09
N ALA A 44 4.47 3.53 5.26
CA ALA A 44 4.59 3.73 3.81
C ALA A 44 4.68 5.22 3.41
N GLU A 45 4.77 6.14 4.37
CA GLU A 45 4.84 7.60 4.15
C GLU A 45 3.69 8.16 3.28
N VAL A 46 2.49 7.60 3.44
CA VAL A 46 1.27 8.02 2.75
C VAL A 46 0.15 8.35 3.73
N SER A 47 -0.90 9.02 3.26
CA SER A 47 -2.10 9.21 4.05
C SER A 47 -2.96 7.94 4.08
N GLU A 48 -3.72 7.74 5.15
CA GLU A 48 -4.73 6.67 5.23
C GLU A 48 -5.69 6.70 4.05
N ALA A 49 -6.13 7.88 3.63
CA ALA A 49 -6.96 8.06 2.44
C ALA A 49 -6.27 7.54 1.16
N THR A 50 -4.94 7.67 1.05
CA THR A 50 -4.19 7.09 -0.08
C THR A 50 -4.22 5.58 -0.01
N VAL A 51 -4.05 4.98 1.18
CA VAL A 51 -4.19 3.53 1.34
C VAL A 51 -5.60 3.07 0.98
N PHE A 52 -6.64 3.70 1.52
CA PHE A 52 -8.04 3.39 1.20
C PHE A 52 -8.40 3.60 -0.27
N ASN A 53 -7.75 4.54 -0.96
CA ASN A 53 -7.91 4.73 -2.40
C ASN A 53 -7.39 3.55 -3.23
N TYR A 54 -6.37 2.83 -2.75
CA TYR A 54 -5.82 1.65 -3.43
C TYR A 54 -6.39 0.34 -2.89
N PHE A 55 -6.71 0.30 -1.60
CA PHE A 55 -7.13 -0.88 -0.84
C PHE A 55 -8.35 -0.50 -0.01
N PRO A 56 -9.57 -0.76 -0.52
CA PRO A 56 -10.82 -0.34 0.14
C PRO A 56 -10.96 -0.89 1.56
N THR A 57 -10.44 -2.10 1.78
CA THR A 57 -10.46 -2.75 3.09
C THR A 57 -9.07 -3.21 3.48
N LYS A 58 -8.90 -3.49 4.78
CA LYS A 58 -7.67 -4.07 5.31
C LYS A 58 -7.40 -5.47 4.75
N GLU A 59 -8.45 -6.22 4.38
CA GLU A 59 -8.33 -7.56 3.80
C GLU A 59 -7.76 -7.53 2.37
N ASP A 60 -7.81 -6.37 1.70
CA ASP A 60 -7.23 -6.19 0.37
C ASP A 60 -5.70 -5.94 0.41
N LEU A 61 -5.11 -5.75 1.60
CA LEU A 61 -3.68 -5.44 1.82
C LEU A 61 -2.78 -6.67 1.92
#